data_AF-A0A1I7ZIC9-F1
#
_entry.id   AF-A0A1I7ZIC9-F1
#
_cell.length_a   1.000
_cell.length_b   1.000
_cell.length_c   1.000
_cell.angle_alpha   90.00
_cell.angle_beta   90.00
_cell.angle_gamma   90.00
#
_symmetry.space_group_name_H-M   'P 1'
#
loop_
_entity.id
_entity.type
_entity.pdbx_description
1 polymer ?
#
loop_
_entity_poly.entity_id
_entity_poly.type
_entity_poly.pdbx_seq_one_letter_code
_entity_poly.pdbx_strand_id
1 'polypeptide(L)'
;MVVSPVMIQAILERDVNDREFLEQLHELQHKLQFLKAQEFKEAKAVSDVQDVIENLKYKAMEKMREWLLVKISFFKKPLTNYQIPQNALLKNRFFYEFFLANDRQVAREIRDEYMDTVGKMFFSYFKTYASRLFKLQMADSATKDDLLGAEDHVKGGGFFSISSKPQFQFECLFRSIQYALVDHCSHEYLFIADFFMVTGQTTVELFTQIMGKAITHLLKMFQENIAINYDAISLYICICLCSKYYDLMAEREVPPIDGYWDSILRLLWARFESVMEMHNDSVRNLDVQRLTVDTTPHYVIRRYAEFTCALLVCCQLSGKPMDPQLQKHLTRQQTEIEKLLNRLASQLPKRKDRLVCVINNYDVILNILDERVTTDSKERTSFWELQQTKISSFVEEMLNPHFGQLIAFVNECEPLVEQSHTQLLIRYANSGHITDIVKAFSADWKKSIDAINREILTSFTNFKNGTNILQAAFTQLVQYYHRFSKVLSHEAFTECAVRNELINIHHIMVELKKYKPVY
;
A
#
# COMPACT_ATOMS: atom_id res chain seq x y z
N MET A 1 43.08 0.98 55.71
CA MET A 1 41.68 1.30 55.40
C MET A 1 41.08 2.04 56.58
N VAL A 2 40.53 3.24 56.39
CA VAL A 2 39.79 3.95 57.44
C VAL A 2 38.34 4.05 57.01
N VAL A 3 37.43 3.55 57.85
CA VAL A 3 35.99 3.81 57.71
C VAL A 3 35.73 5.13 58.42
N SER A 4 35.39 6.17 57.66
CA SER A 4 35.11 7.49 58.24
C SER A 4 33.81 7.43 59.04
N PRO A 5 33.72 8.12 60.20
CA PRO A 5 32.44 8.30 60.92
C PRO A 5 31.36 8.90 60.02
N VAL A 6 31.76 9.75 59.07
CA VAL A 6 30.87 10.39 58.08
C VAL A 6 30.22 9.33 57.17
N MET A 7 30.96 8.30 56.76
CA MET A 7 30.44 7.20 55.94
C MET A 7 29.41 6.38 56.72
N ILE A 8 29.72 6.07 57.99
CA ILE A 8 28.81 5.33 58.88
C ILE A 8 27.51 6.13 59.07
N GLN A 9 27.63 7.41 59.40
CA GLN A 9 26.49 8.28 59.63
C GLN A 9 25.64 8.47 58.37
N ALA A 10 26.27 8.71 57.21
CA ALA A 10 25.55 8.90 55.95
C ALA A 10 24.76 7.64 55.56
N ILE A 11 25.36 6.45 55.66
CA ILE A 11 24.69 5.19 55.30
C ILE A 11 23.54 4.88 56.26
N LEU A 12 23.73 5.10 57.56
CA LEU A 12 22.72 4.81 58.58
C LEU A 12 21.55 5.81 58.55
N GLU A 13 21.84 7.11 58.56
CA GLU A 13 20.85 8.14 58.90
C GLU A 13 20.26 8.87 57.68
N ARG A 14 20.98 8.99 56.57
CA ARG A 14 20.53 9.83 55.43
C ARG A 14 19.56 9.12 54.50
N ASP A 15 18.72 9.88 53.81
CA ASP A 15 17.81 9.35 52.80
C ASP A 15 18.59 8.83 51.59
N VAL A 16 18.06 7.78 50.94
CA VAL A 16 18.65 7.15 49.76
C VAL A 16 18.73 8.13 48.57
N ASN A 17 17.85 9.14 48.52
CA ASN A 17 17.88 10.18 47.50
C ASN A 17 18.90 11.30 47.75
N ASP A 18 19.58 11.31 48.92
CA ASP A 18 20.57 12.33 49.23
C ASP A 18 21.86 12.10 48.42
N ARG A 19 22.44 13.18 47.90
CA ARG A 19 23.70 13.14 47.14
C ARG A 19 24.84 12.60 48.00
N GLU A 20 24.87 12.95 49.27
CA GLU A 20 25.90 12.43 50.19
C GLU A 20 25.76 10.93 50.41
N PHE A 21 24.55 10.37 50.39
CA PHE A 21 24.36 8.92 50.47
C PHE A 21 24.98 8.22 49.26
N LEU A 22 24.74 8.74 48.05
CA LEU A 22 25.32 8.21 46.80
C LEU A 22 26.86 8.31 46.79
N GLU A 23 27.43 9.44 47.18
CA GLU A 23 28.89 9.64 47.22
C GLU A 23 29.55 8.66 48.21
N GLN A 24 28.96 8.51 49.41
CA GLN A 24 29.47 7.56 50.41
C GLN A 24 29.25 6.10 50.01
N LEU A 25 28.21 5.79 49.22
CA LEU A 25 27.99 4.45 48.66
C LEU A 25 29.05 4.08 47.61
N HIS A 26 29.47 5.03 46.75
CA HIS A 26 30.60 4.81 45.84
C HIS A 26 31.91 4.55 46.60
N GLU A 27 32.16 5.33 47.66
CA GLU A 27 33.35 5.12 48.49
C GLU A 27 33.30 3.77 49.23
N LEU A 28 32.12 3.34 49.72
CA LEU A 28 31.92 2.02 50.30
C LEU A 28 32.21 0.91 49.28
N GLN A 29 31.73 1.05 48.04
CA GLN A 29 31.98 0.09 46.97
C GLN A 29 33.47 -0.06 46.65
N HIS A 30 34.21 1.05 46.58
CA HIS A 30 35.67 1.02 46.38
C HIS A 30 36.38 0.30 47.54
N LYS A 31 35.95 0.54 48.78
CA LYS A 31 36.47 -0.16 49.96
C LYS A 31 36.15 -1.66 49.95
N LEU A 32 34.95 -2.06 49.52
CA LEU A 32 34.55 -3.46 49.36
C LEU A 32 35.39 -4.19 48.30
N GLN A 33 35.65 -3.55 47.16
CA GLN A 33 36.52 -4.11 46.11
C GLN A 33 37.96 -4.25 46.60
N PHE A 34 38.46 -3.27 47.34
CA PHE A 34 39.79 -3.32 47.92
C PHE A 34 39.93 -4.44 48.97
N LEU A 35 38.91 -4.66 49.81
CA LEU A 35 38.89 -5.80 50.74
C LEU A 35 38.96 -7.14 50.00
N LYS A 36 38.13 -7.33 48.97
CA LYS A 36 38.17 -8.54 48.12
C LYS A 36 39.54 -8.75 47.46
N ALA A 37 40.23 -7.69 47.06
CA ALA A 37 41.56 -7.77 46.47
C ALA A 37 42.68 -8.08 47.51
N GLN A 38 42.46 -7.74 48.78
CA GLN A 38 43.42 -7.97 49.87
C GLN A 38 43.16 -9.22 50.70
N GLU A 39 42.08 -9.96 50.40
CA GLU A 39 41.66 -11.17 51.13
C GLU A 39 42.78 -12.22 51.23
N PHE A 40 43.72 -12.25 50.27
CA PHE A 40 44.84 -13.19 50.21
C PHE A 40 46.10 -12.75 50.99
N LYS A 41 46.11 -11.56 51.62
CA LYS A 41 47.33 -11.01 52.28
C LYS A 41 47.36 -11.17 53.80
N GLU A 42 46.37 -11.83 54.42
CA GLU A 42 46.27 -12.18 55.85
C GLU A 42 46.64 -11.05 56.85
N ALA A 43 46.45 -9.79 56.48
CA ALA A 43 46.79 -8.66 57.35
C ALA A 43 45.71 -8.49 58.44
N LYS A 44 46.09 -8.52 59.72
CA LYS A 44 45.15 -8.40 60.87
C LYS A 44 44.25 -7.15 60.82
N ALA A 45 44.76 -6.03 60.33
CA ALA A 45 43.98 -4.79 60.17
C ALA A 45 42.85 -4.88 59.13
N VAL A 46 42.87 -5.88 58.25
CA VAL A 46 41.78 -6.16 57.30
C VAL A 46 40.62 -6.83 58.05
N SER A 47 40.92 -7.77 58.95
CA SER A 47 39.92 -8.46 59.77
C SER A 47 39.14 -7.49 60.69
N ASP A 48 39.81 -6.50 61.28
CA ASP A 48 39.17 -5.53 62.20
C ASP A 48 38.17 -4.59 61.49
N VAL A 49 38.38 -4.34 60.19
CA VAL A 49 37.57 -3.40 59.40
C VAL A 49 36.51 -4.13 58.56
N GLN A 50 36.74 -5.42 58.29
CA GLN A 50 35.87 -6.26 57.47
C GLN A 50 34.45 -6.34 58.03
N ASP A 51 34.30 -6.62 59.33
CA ASP A 51 32.98 -6.73 59.96
C ASP A 51 32.18 -5.42 59.90
N VAL A 52 32.86 -4.27 60.09
CA VAL A 52 32.23 -2.95 60.02
C VAL A 52 31.73 -2.66 58.60
N ILE A 53 32.54 -2.96 57.58
CA ILE A 53 32.19 -2.72 56.18
C ILE A 53 31.10 -3.67 55.70
N GLU A 54 31.13 -4.93 56.12
CA GLU A 54 30.08 -5.91 55.84
C GLU A 54 28.75 -5.46 56.47
N ASN A 55 28.75 -5.00 57.73
CA ASN A 55 27.56 -4.45 58.37
C ASN A 55 27.01 -3.21 57.65
N LEU A 56 27.89 -2.29 57.23
CA LEU A 56 27.49 -1.12 56.43
C LEU A 56 26.93 -1.52 55.07
N LYS A 57 27.51 -2.54 54.42
CA LYS A 57 27.01 -3.11 53.17
C LYS A 57 25.59 -3.65 53.36
N TYR A 58 25.33 -4.46 54.38
CA TYR A 58 23.99 -4.97 54.67
C TYR A 58 22.98 -3.84 54.88
N LYS A 59 23.34 -2.82 55.67
CA LYS A 59 22.43 -1.70 55.94
C LYS A 59 22.16 -0.84 54.70
N ALA A 60 23.19 -0.57 53.89
CA ALA A 60 23.02 0.13 52.62
C ALA A 60 22.12 -0.67 51.66
N MET A 61 22.34 -1.98 51.55
CA MET A 61 21.52 -2.88 50.73
C MET A 61 20.06 -2.91 51.17
N GLU A 62 19.79 -2.95 52.47
CA GLU A 62 18.43 -2.91 53.02
C GLU A 62 17.69 -1.63 52.57
N LYS A 63 18.30 -0.46 52.75
CA LYS A 63 17.71 0.83 52.38
C LYS A 63 17.50 0.98 50.87
N MET A 64 18.50 0.58 50.07
CA MET A 64 18.38 0.62 48.60
C MET A 64 17.31 -0.34 48.08
N ARG A 65 17.21 -1.55 48.66
CA ARG A 65 16.19 -2.54 48.28
C ARG A 65 14.80 -2.01 48.58
N GLU A 66 14.57 -1.46 49.77
CA GLU A 66 13.30 -0.85 50.13
C GLU A 66 12.92 0.27 49.16
N TRP A 67 13.85 1.18 48.86
CA TRP A 67 13.62 2.27 47.92
C TRP A 67 13.25 1.74 46.51
N LEU A 68 13.98 0.76 45.98
CA LEU A 68 13.72 0.17 44.66
C LEU A 68 12.36 -0.51 44.61
N LEU A 69 12.00 -1.33 45.60
CA LEU A 69 10.71 -2.00 45.67
C LEU A 69 9.55 -1.01 45.81
N VAL A 70 9.71 0.05 46.60
CA VAL A 70 8.74 1.14 46.69
C VAL A 70 8.58 1.82 45.33
N LYS A 71 9.68 2.11 44.61
CA LYS A 71 9.60 2.67 43.24
C LYS A 71 8.90 1.74 42.26
N ILE A 72 9.17 0.43 42.32
CA ILE A 72 8.48 -0.58 41.50
C ILE A 72 6.99 -0.62 41.83
N SER A 73 6.60 -0.44 43.10
CA SER A 73 5.19 -0.42 43.49
C SER A 73 4.39 0.74 42.85
N PHE A 74 5.03 1.85 42.45
CA PHE A 74 4.34 2.95 41.77
C PHE A 74 3.77 2.57 40.42
N PHE A 75 4.35 1.59 39.71
CA PHE A 75 3.81 1.09 38.44
C PHE A 75 2.45 0.38 38.63
N LYS A 76 2.11 -0.06 39.85
CA LYS A 76 0.80 -0.64 40.18
C LYS A 76 -0.30 0.43 40.23
N LYS A 77 0.04 1.71 40.34
CA LYS A 77 -0.93 2.81 40.44
C LYS A 77 -1.52 3.14 39.05
N PRO A 78 -2.85 3.15 38.89
CA PRO A 78 -3.48 3.47 37.62
C PRO A 78 -3.16 4.91 37.18
N LEU A 79 -3.07 5.13 35.87
CA LEU A 79 -2.79 6.43 35.23
C LEU A 79 -1.41 7.04 35.57
N THR A 80 -0.52 6.28 36.21
CA THR A 80 0.86 6.72 36.42
C THR A 80 1.56 6.78 35.07
N ASN A 81 2.14 7.93 34.73
CA ASN A 81 3.09 7.99 33.62
C ASN A 81 4.30 7.14 34.01
N TYR A 82 4.38 5.93 33.45
CA TYR A 82 5.39 4.92 33.78
C TYR A 82 6.82 5.40 33.50
N GLN A 83 7.00 6.37 32.61
CA GLN A 83 8.31 6.97 32.33
C GLN A 83 8.87 7.74 33.53
N ILE A 84 8.01 8.28 34.40
CA ILE A 84 8.46 9.02 35.61
C ILE A 84 9.21 8.10 36.58
N PRO A 85 8.64 6.98 37.07
CA PRO A 85 9.37 6.04 37.91
C PRO A 85 10.54 5.38 37.17
N GLN A 86 10.46 5.09 35.86
CA GLN A 86 11.61 4.59 35.08
C GLN A 86 12.78 5.58 35.06
N ASN A 87 12.52 6.87 34.82
CA ASN A 87 13.57 7.89 34.86
C ASN A 87 14.19 8.02 36.25
N ALA A 88 13.39 7.86 37.32
CA ALA A 88 13.91 7.85 38.68
C ALA A 88 14.81 6.62 38.95
N LEU A 89 14.45 5.45 38.42
CA LEU A 89 15.26 4.24 38.49
C LEU A 89 16.56 4.40 37.70
N LEU A 90 16.51 4.93 36.47
CA LEU A 90 17.70 5.17 35.64
C LEU A 90 18.69 6.14 36.30
N LYS A 91 18.20 7.25 36.88
CA LYS A 91 19.05 8.18 37.63
C LYS A 91 19.79 7.54 38.80
N ASN A 92 19.22 6.49 39.38
CA ASN A 92 19.78 5.74 40.49
C ASN A 92 20.22 4.32 40.07
N ARG A 93 20.63 4.15 38.80
CA ARG A 93 21.12 2.87 38.26
C ARG A 93 22.24 2.26 39.09
N PHE A 94 23.06 3.09 39.74
CA PHE A 94 24.14 2.64 40.60
C PHE A 94 23.68 1.72 41.74
N PHE A 95 22.44 1.85 42.24
CA PHE A 95 21.91 0.92 43.25
C PHE A 95 21.85 -0.51 42.73
N TYR A 96 21.38 -0.70 41.49
CA TYR A 96 21.32 -2.02 40.88
C TYR A 96 22.73 -2.58 40.57
N GLU A 97 23.66 -1.71 40.16
CA GLU A 97 25.07 -2.08 39.99
C GLU A 97 25.72 -2.54 41.30
N PHE A 98 25.44 -1.84 42.39
CA PHE A 98 25.90 -2.21 43.72
C PHE A 98 25.38 -3.60 44.13
N PHE A 99 24.10 -3.91 43.85
CA PHE A 99 23.56 -5.25 44.09
C PHE A 99 24.26 -6.31 43.24
N LEU A 100 24.46 -6.10 41.93
CA LEU A 100 25.14 -7.08 41.09
C LEU A 100 26.56 -7.43 41.56
N ALA A 101 27.27 -6.46 42.13
CA ALA A 101 28.65 -6.64 42.61
C ALA A 101 28.74 -7.33 43.99
N ASN A 102 27.68 -7.25 44.80
CA ASN A 102 27.71 -7.65 46.21
C ASN A 102 26.72 -8.75 46.58
N ASP A 103 25.49 -8.71 46.04
CA ASP A 103 24.43 -9.70 46.28
C ASP A 103 23.58 -9.92 45.01
N ARG A 104 23.90 -10.99 44.29
CA ARG A 104 23.21 -11.38 43.06
C ARG A 104 21.79 -11.90 43.31
N GLN A 105 21.48 -12.36 44.53
CA GLN A 105 20.15 -12.89 44.85
C GLN A 105 19.15 -11.75 44.99
N VAL A 106 19.53 -10.69 45.70
CA VAL A 106 18.71 -9.47 45.82
C VAL A 106 18.56 -8.76 44.46
N ALA A 107 19.62 -8.71 43.64
CA ALA A 107 19.52 -8.17 42.29
C ALA A 107 18.48 -8.93 41.44
N ARG A 108 18.48 -10.27 41.50
CA ARG A 108 17.50 -11.11 40.81
C ARG A 108 16.08 -10.85 41.31
N GLU A 109 15.89 -10.75 42.62
CA GLU A 109 14.59 -10.45 43.24
C GLU A 109 14.01 -9.13 42.69
N ILE A 110 14.79 -8.05 42.72
CA ILE A 110 14.36 -6.73 42.25
C ILE A 110 14.01 -6.76 40.76
N ARG A 111 14.83 -7.44 39.95
CA ARG A 111 14.57 -7.61 38.52
C ARG A 111 13.26 -8.37 38.28
N ASP A 112 13.07 -9.50 38.95
CA ASP A 112 11.90 -10.36 38.72
C ASP A 112 10.60 -9.65 39.19
N GLU A 113 10.62 -8.90 40.30
CA GLU A 113 9.48 -8.09 40.77
C GLU A 113 9.17 -6.92 39.81
N TYR A 114 10.20 -6.26 39.24
CA TYR A 114 10.02 -5.25 38.20
C TYR A 114 9.32 -5.86 36.99
N MET A 115 9.83 -7.00 36.49
CA MET A 115 9.31 -7.65 35.29
C MET A 115 7.85 -8.09 35.45
N ASP A 116 7.50 -8.69 36.59
CA ASP A 116 6.12 -9.10 36.86
C ASP A 116 5.17 -7.89 36.98
N THR A 117 5.60 -6.85 37.70
CA THR A 117 4.78 -5.64 37.90
C THR A 117 4.56 -4.89 36.59
N VAL A 118 5.62 -4.62 35.85
CA VAL A 118 5.58 -3.86 34.59
C VAL A 118 4.89 -4.67 33.49
N GLY A 119 5.11 -5.98 33.41
CA GLY A 119 4.40 -6.85 32.48
C GLY A 119 2.88 -6.87 32.71
N LYS A 120 2.43 -6.90 33.98
CA LYS A 120 0.99 -6.77 34.32
C LYS A 120 0.43 -5.40 33.95
N MET A 121 1.22 -4.34 34.15
CA MET A 121 0.84 -2.97 33.81
C MET A 121 0.64 -2.79 32.30
N PHE A 122 1.60 -3.23 31.46
CA PHE A 122 1.46 -3.18 30.00
C PHE A 122 0.29 -4.02 29.49
N PHE A 123 0.11 -5.23 30.01
CA PHE A 123 -1.04 -6.07 29.63
C PHE A 123 -2.37 -5.35 29.92
N SER A 124 -2.53 -4.80 31.14
CA SER A 124 -3.73 -4.06 31.53
C SER A 124 -3.96 -2.81 30.68
N TYR A 125 -2.88 -2.07 30.38
CA TYR A 125 -2.89 -0.90 29.52
C TYR A 125 -3.39 -1.24 28.11
N PHE A 126 -2.72 -2.15 27.40
CA PHE A 126 -3.07 -2.47 26.01
C PHE A 126 -4.45 -3.13 25.89
N LYS A 127 -4.82 -4.02 26.83
CA LYS A 127 -6.16 -4.60 26.89
C LYS A 127 -7.24 -3.52 26.99
N THR A 128 -7.06 -2.57 27.90
CA THR A 128 -8.06 -1.51 28.14
C THR A 128 -8.07 -0.48 27.01
N TYR A 129 -6.89 -0.06 26.56
CA TYR A 129 -6.71 0.93 25.51
C TYR A 129 -7.32 0.45 24.20
N ALA A 130 -6.96 -0.75 23.77
CA ALA A 130 -7.47 -1.29 22.52
C ALA A 130 -8.97 -1.60 22.57
N SER A 131 -9.47 -2.18 23.68
CA SER A 131 -10.91 -2.42 23.85
C SER A 131 -11.73 -1.12 23.81
N ARG A 132 -11.20 -0.02 24.38
CA ARG A 132 -11.87 1.29 24.33
C ARG A 132 -11.82 1.89 22.93
N LEU A 133 -10.71 1.76 22.22
CA LEU A 133 -10.58 2.26 20.85
C LEU A 133 -11.53 1.54 19.88
N PHE A 134 -11.64 0.21 19.95
CA PHE A 134 -12.57 -0.53 19.10
C PHE A 134 -14.06 -0.21 19.37
N LYS A 135 -14.41 0.30 20.55
CA LYS A 135 -15.76 0.83 20.81
C LYS A 135 -16.06 2.14 20.07
N LEU A 136 -15.05 2.80 19.52
CA LEU A 136 -15.18 4.01 18.70
C LEU A 136 -15.13 3.67 17.20
N GLN A 137 -15.11 2.39 16.82
CA GLN A 137 -15.14 2.02 15.40
C GLN A 137 -16.48 2.43 14.77
N MET A 138 -16.42 2.92 13.53
CA MET A 138 -17.62 3.26 12.76
C MET A 138 -18.53 2.04 12.59
N ALA A 139 -19.83 2.25 12.83
CA ALA A 139 -20.83 1.18 12.70
C ALA A 139 -21.14 0.84 11.24
N ASP A 140 -21.00 1.81 10.33
CA ASP A 140 -21.26 1.65 8.90
C ASP A 140 -19.98 1.27 8.14
N SER A 141 -19.35 0.17 8.57
CA SER A 141 -18.16 -0.38 7.90
C SER A 141 -18.57 -1.10 6.61
N ALA A 142 -17.67 -1.19 5.63
CA ALA A 142 -17.88 -2.02 4.44
C ALA A 142 -18.25 -3.45 4.88
N THR A 143 -19.32 -3.97 4.28
CA THR A 143 -19.88 -5.29 4.54
C THR A 143 -19.60 -6.24 3.38
N LYS A 144 -19.93 -7.52 3.57
CA LYS A 144 -19.88 -8.53 2.50
C LYS A 144 -20.72 -8.18 1.27
N ASP A 145 -21.66 -7.24 1.39
CA ASP A 145 -22.58 -6.85 0.33
C ASP A 145 -22.07 -5.63 -0.47
N ASP A 146 -21.04 -4.93 0.03
CA ASP A 146 -20.45 -3.75 -0.62
C ASP A 146 -19.33 -4.17 -1.60
N LEU A 147 -19.70 -5.00 -2.59
CA LEU A 147 -18.80 -5.55 -3.61
C LEU A 147 -18.85 -4.75 -4.93
N LEU A 148 -17.87 -4.98 -5.82
CA LEU A 148 -17.77 -4.22 -7.08
C LEU A 148 -19.00 -4.42 -7.97
N GLY A 149 -19.44 -5.67 -8.11
CA GLY A 149 -20.61 -6.06 -8.88
C GLY A 149 -21.95 -5.96 -8.14
N ALA A 150 -21.99 -5.40 -6.93
CA ALA A 150 -23.26 -5.21 -6.24
C ALA A 150 -24.14 -4.18 -7.00
N GLU A 151 -25.42 -4.51 -7.22
CA GLU A 151 -26.38 -3.57 -7.79
C GLU A 151 -26.50 -2.34 -6.89
N ASP A 152 -26.67 -1.15 -7.49
CA ASP A 152 -27.02 0.08 -6.75
C ASP A 152 -28.46 -0.07 -6.21
N HIS A 153 -28.62 -0.83 -5.14
CA HIS A 153 -29.69 -0.52 -4.21
C HIS A 153 -29.29 0.81 -3.59
N VAL A 154 -29.99 1.88 -3.99
CA VAL A 154 -30.04 3.10 -3.19
C VAL A 154 -30.48 2.63 -1.81
N LYS A 155 -29.53 2.43 -0.89
CA LYS A 155 -29.80 2.21 0.52
C LYS A 155 -30.54 3.48 0.92
N GLY A 156 -31.88 3.39 0.96
CA GLY A 156 -32.76 4.50 1.26
C GLY A 156 -32.24 5.17 2.52
N GLY A 157 -31.84 6.43 2.37
CA GLY A 157 -31.15 7.19 3.41
C GLY A 157 -31.90 7.12 4.73
N GLY A 158 -31.41 6.26 5.61
CA GLY A 158 -31.74 6.28 7.03
C GLY A 158 -31.01 7.47 7.64
N PHE A 159 -31.79 8.49 7.97
CA PHE A 159 -31.40 9.71 8.67
C PHE A 159 -30.27 9.51 9.69
N PHE A 160 -29.27 10.39 9.61
CA PHE A 160 -28.23 10.68 10.59
C PHE A 160 -28.58 10.22 12.02
N SER A 161 -27.96 9.11 12.45
CA SER A 161 -27.61 8.99 13.87
C SER A 161 -26.44 9.92 14.11
N ILE A 162 -26.72 11.13 14.59
CA ILE A 162 -25.69 12.00 15.18
C ILE A 162 -25.28 11.32 16.50
N SER A 163 -24.39 10.33 16.39
CA SER A 163 -23.56 9.91 17.50
C SER A 163 -22.72 11.13 17.89
N SER A 164 -22.98 11.70 19.08
CA SER A 164 -22.16 12.77 19.65
C SER A 164 -20.73 12.35 19.97
N LYS A 165 -20.39 11.07 19.80
CA LYS A 165 -19.05 10.51 19.99
C LYS A 165 -18.34 10.39 18.64
N PRO A 166 -17.05 10.76 18.56
CA PRO A 166 -16.26 10.58 17.36
C PRO A 166 -16.14 9.09 17.04
N GLN A 167 -16.43 8.73 15.78
CA GLN A 167 -16.24 7.38 15.26
C GLN A 167 -15.07 7.37 14.26
N PHE A 168 -14.35 6.26 14.20
CA PHE A 168 -13.14 6.14 13.38
C PHE A 168 -13.14 4.86 12.53
N GLN A 169 -12.49 4.94 11.37
CA GLN A 169 -12.25 3.79 10.49
C GLN A 169 -11.26 2.80 11.13
N PHE A 170 -11.30 1.54 10.71
CA PHE A 170 -10.52 0.46 11.30
C PHE A 170 -9.01 0.75 11.27
N GLU A 171 -8.48 1.21 10.14
CA GLU A 171 -7.06 1.54 9.94
C GLU A 171 -6.59 2.68 10.84
N CYS A 172 -7.46 3.62 11.20
CA CYS A 172 -7.13 4.68 12.15
C CYS A 172 -6.93 4.13 13.57
N LEU A 173 -7.77 3.17 13.97
CA LEU A 173 -7.64 2.48 15.25
C LEU A 173 -6.40 1.58 15.26
N PHE A 174 -6.21 0.82 14.18
CA PHE A 174 -5.03 -0.02 13.96
C PHE A 174 -3.75 0.81 14.10
N ARG A 175 -3.63 1.91 13.35
CA ARG A 175 -2.51 2.85 13.40
C ARG A 175 -2.21 3.31 14.84
N SER A 176 -3.26 3.73 15.56
CA SER A 176 -3.10 4.29 16.91
C SER A 176 -2.65 3.26 17.94
N ILE A 177 -3.10 2.01 17.81
CA ILE A 177 -2.70 0.90 18.69
C ILE A 177 -1.28 0.44 18.36
N GLN A 178 -0.96 0.23 17.07
CA GLN A 178 0.38 -0.22 16.65
C GLN A 178 1.45 0.83 16.96
N TYR A 179 1.15 2.11 16.74
CA TYR A 179 2.09 3.18 17.10
C TYR A 179 2.37 3.19 18.60
N ALA A 180 1.32 3.08 19.43
CA ALA A 180 1.51 2.97 20.87
C ALA A 180 2.32 1.72 21.22
N LEU A 181 2.06 0.57 20.59
CA LEU A 181 2.83 -0.66 20.82
C LEU A 181 4.32 -0.43 20.55
N VAL A 182 4.66 0.05 19.35
CA VAL A 182 6.04 0.35 18.95
C VAL A 182 6.69 1.30 19.95
N ASP A 183 5.99 2.36 20.35
CA ASP A 183 6.57 3.36 21.24
C ASP A 183 6.87 2.80 22.63
N HIS A 184 5.94 2.09 23.24
CA HIS A 184 6.16 1.48 24.55
C HIS A 184 7.20 0.36 24.47
N CYS A 185 7.22 -0.43 23.39
CA CYS A 185 8.25 -1.45 23.16
C CYS A 185 9.65 -0.83 23.05
N SER A 186 9.80 0.29 22.32
CA SER A 186 11.09 0.95 22.19
C SER A 186 11.61 1.47 23.52
N HIS A 187 10.77 2.18 24.28
CA HIS A 187 11.15 2.71 25.59
C HIS A 187 11.50 1.59 26.57
N GLU A 188 10.71 0.51 26.61
CA GLU A 188 10.95 -0.58 27.54
C GLU A 188 12.23 -1.35 27.20
N TYR A 189 12.50 -1.61 25.92
CA TYR A 189 13.71 -2.31 25.51
C TYR A 189 14.97 -1.53 25.91
N LEU A 190 15.00 -0.23 25.62
CA LEU A 190 16.13 0.65 25.98
C LEU A 190 16.28 0.75 27.50
N PHE A 191 15.18 0.89 28.24
CA PHE A 191 15.20 0.88 29.70
C PHE A 191 15.82 -0.40 30.26
N ILE A 192 15.40 -1.58 29.73
CA ILE A 192 15.93 -2.86 30.19
C ILE A 192 17.44 -2.96 29.92
N ALA A 193 17.87 -2.59 28.72
CA ALA A 193 19.28 -2.60 28.34
C ALA A 193 20.13 -1.73 29.29
N ASP A 194 19.65 -0.51 29.58
CA ASP A 194 20.38 0.46 30.39
C ASP A 194 20.33 0.14 31.88
N PHE A 195 19.13 -0.06 32.45
CA PHE A 195 18.96 -0.22 33.90
C PHE A 195 19.49 -1.57 34.38
N PHE A 196 19.19 -2.66 33.66
CA PHE A 196 19.65 -4.00 34.04
C PHE A 196 21.04 -4.35 33.49
N MET A 197 21.62 -3.48 32.65
CA MET A 197 22.99 -3.60 32.15
C MET A 197 23.22 -4.91 31.38
N VAL A 198 22.21 -5.28 30.59
CA VAL A 198 22.19 -6.48 29.75
C VAL A 198 22.21 -6.09 28.29
N THR A 199 22.85 -6.91 27.46
CA THR A 199 22.94 -6.69 26.02
C THR A 199 22.60 -7.96 25.24
N GLY A 200 22.24 -7.79 23.97
CA GLY A 200 21.95 -8.90 23.06
C GLY A 200 20.75 -9.75 23.51
N GLN A 201 20.93 -11.07 23.51
CA GLN A 201 19.84 -12.03 23.70
C GLN A 201 19.17 -11.95 25.08
N THR A 202 19.94 -11.67 26.14
CA THR A 202 19.38 -11.54 27.49
C THR A 202 18.40 -10.37 27.58
N THR A 203 18.69 -9.24 26.94
CA THR A 203 17.75 -8.11 26.87
C THR A 203 16.44 -8.51 26.19
N VAL A 204 16.53 -9.27 25.10
CA VAL A 204 15.37 -9.76 24.34
C VAL A 204 14.52 -10.71 25.17
N GLU A 205 15.12 -11.61 25.94
CA GLU A 205 14.41 -12.53 26.85
C GLU A 205 13.66 -11.76 27.93
N LEU A 206 14.32 -10.80 28.60
CA LEU A 206 13.68 -9.98 29.64
C LEU A 206 12.54 -9.13 29.06
N PHE A 207 12.76 -8.53 27.89
CA PHE A 207 11.74 -7.77 27.16
C PHE A 207 10.53 -8.64 26.81
N THR A 208 10.76 -9.86 26.32
CA THR A 208 9.70 -10.81 25.94
C THR A 208 8.88 -11.22 27.16
N GLN A 209 9.51 -11.41 28.33
CA GLN A 209 8.80 -11.72 29.57
C GLN A 209 7.89 -10.56 30.02
N ILE A 210 8.27 -9.30 29.76
CA ILE A 210 7.46 -8.12 30.09
C ILE A 210 6.34 -7.90 29.06
N MET A 211 6.68 -7.80 27.76
CA MET A 211 5.75 -7.40 26.71
C MET A 211 4.94 -8.55 26.12
N GLY A 212 5.40 -9.80 26.28
CA GLY A 212 4.83 -10.97 25.60
C GLY A 212 3.33 -11.14 25.82
N LYS A 213 2.85 -11.03 27.06
CA LYS A 213 1.41 -11.14 27.38
C LYS A 213 0.56 -10.07 26.69
N ALA A 214 1.08 -8.83 26.61
CA ALA A 214 0.39 -7.72 25.95
C ALA A 214 0.35 -7.93 24.44
N ILE A 215 1.48 -8.31 23.83
CA ILE A 215 1.60 -8.60 22.40
C ILE A 215 0.67 -9.75 21.99
N THR A 216 0.66 -10.86 22.74
CA THR A 216 -0.24 -12.00 22.47
C THR A 216 -1.72 -11.59 22.56
N HIS A 217 -2.07 -10.74 23.52
CA HIS A 217 -3.45 -10.25 23.65
C HIS A 217 -3.86 -9.37 22.46
N LEU A 218 -2.99 -8.43 22.06
CA LEU A 218 -3.22 -7.58 20.90
C LEU A 218 -3.35 -8.41 19.62
N LEU A 219 -2.49 -9.41 19.43
CA LEU A 219 -2.54 -10.30 18.28
C LEU A 219 -3.91 -11.01 18.18
N LYS A 220 -4.39 -11.59 19.28
CA LYS A 220 -5.71 -12.25 19.31
C LYS A 220 -6.85 -11.29 18.97
N MET A 221 -6.83 -10.08 19.54
CA MET A 221 -7.85 -9.08 19.28
C MET A 221 -7.81 -8.61 17.81
N PHE A 222 -6.63 -8.38 17.23
CA PHE A 222 -6.53 -8.04 15.81
C PHE A 222 -6.96 -9.18 14.90
N GLN A 223 -6.64 -10.44 15.25
CA GLN A 223 -7.13 -11.60 14.50
C GLN A 223 -8.66 -11.60 14.40
N GLU A 224 -9.36 -11.35 15.51
CA GLU A 224 -10.84 -11.28 15.55
C GLU A 224 -11.38 -10.12 14.70
N ASN A 225 -10.80 -8.91 14.82
CA ASN A 225 -11.28 -7.73 14.09
C ASN A 225 -10.92 -7.75 12.60
N ILE A 226 -9.76 -8.29 12.22
CA ILE A 226 -9.35 -8.45 10.82
C ILE A 226 -10.27 -9.46 10.13
N ALA A 227 -10.61 -10.56 10.79
CA ALA A 227 -11.45 -11.62 10.21
C ALA A 227 -12.83 -11.13 9.74
N ILE A 228 -13.36 -10.07 10.37
CA ILE A 228 -14.67 -9.48 10.03
C ILE A 228 -14.57 -8.21 9.17
N ASN A 229 -13.36 -7.74 8.83
CA ASN A 229 -13.17 -6.55 8.00
C ASN A 229 -13.35 -6.91 6.51
N TYR A 230 -14.26 -6.25 5.80
CA TYR A 230 -14.49 -6.45 4.35
C TYR A 230 -13.96 -5.29 3.48
N ASP A 231 -13.35 -4.27 4.08
CA ASP A 231 -12.74 -3.15 3.36
C ASP A 231 -11.31 -3.51 2.93
N ALA A 232 -11.14 -3.84 1.64
CA ALA A 232 -9.82 -4.17 1.09
C ALA A 232 -8.83 -3.00 1.15
N ILE A 233 -9.29 -1.75 1.03
CA ILE A 233 -8.42 -0.57 1.11
C ILE A 233 -7.93 -0.42 2.55
N SER A 234 -8.83 -0.53 3.53
CA SER A 234 -8.48 -0.52 4.96
C SER A 234 -7.45 -1.60 5.32
N LEU A 235 -7.66 -2.83 4.85
CA LEU A 235 -6.73 -3.94 5.04
C LEU A 235 -5.36 -3.65 4.43
N TYR A 236 -5.33 -3.11 3.21
CA TYR A 236 -4.07 -2.78 2.53
C TYR A 236 -3.33 -1.62 3.22
N ILE A 237 -4.03 -0.60 3.69
CA ILE A 237 -3.43 0.47 4.51
C ILE A 237 -2.78 -0.12 5.77
N CYS A 238 -3.44 -1.09 6.43
CA CYS A 238 -2.86 -1.77 7.59
C CYS A 238 -1.57 -2.54 7.24
N ILE A 239 -1.51 -3.17 6.05
CA ILE A 239 -0.30 -3.84 5.55
C ILE A 239 0.85 -2.82 5.37
N CYS A 240 0.58 -1.69 4.73
CA CYS A 240 1.56 -0.60 4.57
C CYS A 240 2.03 -0.06 5.93
N LEU A 241 1.11 0.07 6.90
CA LEU A 241 1.44 0.52 8.25
C LEU A 241 2.36 -0.45 8.99
N CYS A 242 2.12 -1.77 8.89
CA CYS A 242 3.01 -2.78 9.48
C CYS A 242 4.45 -2.61 8.99
N SER A 243 4.63 -2.45 7.68
CA SER A 243 5.94 -2.20 7.09
C SER A 243 6.59 -0.92 7.66
N LYS A 244 5.83 0.17 7.75
CA LYS A 244 6.34 1.44 8.29
C LYS A 244 6.73 1.35 9.78
N TYR A 245 5.97 0.60 10.57
CA TYR A 245 6.27 0.40 11.98
C TYR A 245 7.46 -0.52 12.21
N TYR A 246 7.65 -1.50 11.33
CA TYR A 246 8.85 -2.33 11.32
C TYR A 246 10.10 -1.48 11.07
N ASP A 247 10.08 -0.65 10.03
CA ASP A 247 11.18 0.27 9.70
C ASP A 247 11.46 1.24 10.87
N LEU A 248 10.41 1.78 11.50
CA LEU A 248 10.54 2.67 12.67
C LEU A 248 11.22 1.99 13.88
N MET A 249 10.99 0.69 14.11
CA MET A 249 11.69 -0.04 15.17
C MET A 249 13.17 -0.21 14.85
N ALA A 250 13.49 -0.50 13.59
CA ALA A 250 14.87 -0.60 13.12
C ALA A 250 15.62 0.75 13.23
N GLU A 251 14.98 1.86 12.86
CA GLU A 251 15.51 3.23 13.03
C GLU A 251 15.82 3.56 14.50
N ARG A 252 15.08 2.97 15.44
CA ARG A 252 15.27 3.15 16.89
C ARG A 252 16.29 2.18 17.49
N GLU A 253 16.94 1.34 16.68
CA GLU A 253 17.88 0.31 17.11
C GLU A 253 17.28 -0.72 18.10
N VAL A 254 15.97 -0.95 18.01
CA VAL A 254 15.26 -1.90 18.87
C VAL A 254 14.99 -3.19 18.09
N PRO A 255 15.24 -4.38 18.65
CA PRO A 255 14.94 -5.64 17.99
C PRO A 255 13.48 -5.69 17.54
N PRO A 256 13.22 -6.01 16.27
CA PRO A 256 11.86 -6.12 15.78
C PRO A 256 11.15 -7.30 16.45
N ILE A 257 9.83 -7.17 16.61
CA ILE A 257 8.96 -8.21 17.16
C ILE A 257 8.51 -9.11 16.00
N ASP A 258 9.45 -9.77 15.32
CA ASP A 258 9.24 -10.45 14.04
C ASP A 258 8.04 -11.39 14.05
N GLY A 259 7.95 -12.26 15.07
CA GLY A 259 6.84 -13.21 15.20
C GLY A 259 5.46 -12.54 15.29
N TYR A 260 5.37 -11.33 15.84
CA TYR A 260 4.13 -10.56 15.88
C TYR A 260 3.82 -9.94 14.52
N TRP A 261 4.78 -9.27 13.90
CA TRP A 261 4.60 -8.62 12.60
C TRP A 261 4.28 -9.63 11.49
N ASP A 262 4.99 -10.76 11.46
CA ASP A 262 4.72 -11.86 10.52
C ASP A 262 3.31 -12.43 10.69
N SER A 263 2.87 -12.59 11.94
CA SER A 263 1.52 -13.10 12.22
C SER A 263 0.44 -12.12 11.78
N ILE A 264 0.60 -10.82 12.09
CA ILE A 264 -0.35 -9.79 11.67
C ILE A 264 -0.38 -9.64 10.15
N LEU A 265 0.78 -9.59 9.49
CA LEU A 265 0.88 -9.51 8.03
C LEU A 265 0.21 -10.71 7.36
N ARG A 266 0.43 -11.92 7.88
CA ARG A 266 -0.22 -13.14 7.36
C ARG A 266 -1.74 -13.06 7.48
N LEU A 267 -2.26 -12.57 8.62
CA LEU A 267 -3.71 -12.40 8.83
C LEU A 267 -4.29 -11.35 7.88
N LEU A 268 -3.62 -10.21 7.73
CA LEU A 268 -4.05 -9.14 6.83
C LEU A 268 -4.08 -9.59 5.37
N TRP A 269 -2.99 -10.23 4.90
CA TRP A 269 -2.91 -10.73 3.53
C TRP A 269 -3.92 -11.82 3.23
N ALA A 270 -4.11 -12.80 4.14
CA ALA A 270 -5.10 -13.85 3.96
C ALA A 270 -6.53 -13.26 3.87
N ARG A 271 -6.83 -12.26 4.69
CA ARG A 271 -8.12 -11.58 4.64
C ARG A 271 -8.27 -10.73 3.38
N PHE A 272 -7.25 -9.97 3.01
CA PHE A 272 -7.24 -9.16 1.80
C PHE A 272 -7.47 -10.04 0.56
N GLU A 273 -6.79 -11.18 0.46
CA GLU A 273 -7.01 -12.15 -0.62
C GLU A 273 -8.46 -12.65 -0.67
N SER A 274 -9.03 -13.02 0.49
CA SER A 274 -10.44 -13.42 0.57
C SER A 274 -11.39 -12.32 0.09
N VAL A 275 -11.16 -11.07 0.48
CA VAL A 275 -12.00 -9.92 0.08
C VAL A 275 -11.85 -9.61 -1.41
N MET A 276 -10.62 -9.61 -1.93
CA MET A 276 -10.37 -9.44 -3.36
C MET A 276 -11.04 -10.54 -4.19
N GLU A 277 -11.07 -11.77 -3.69
CA GLU A 277 -11.80 -12.85 -4.35
C GLU A 277 -13.31 -12.61 -4.36
N MET A 278 -13.89 -12.15 -3.25
CA MET A 278 -15.30 -11.78 -3.20
C MET A 278 -15.63 -10.67 -4.21
N HIS A 279 -14.78 -9.65 -4.37
CA HIS A 279 -14.96 -8.64 -5.41
C HIS A 279 -14.91 -9.26 -6.82
N ASN A 280 -13.94 -10.15 -7.10
CA ASN A 280 -13.83 -10.82 -8.39
C ASN A 280 -15.05 -11.71 -8.70
N ASP A 281 -15.53 -12.46 -7.71
CA ASP A 281 -16.71 -13.31 -7.84
C ASP A 281 -17.97 -12.48 -8.08
N SER A 282 -18.11 -11.31 -7.42
CA SER A 282 -19.23 -10.40 -7.67
C SER A 282 -19.27 -9.90 -9.12
N VAL A 283 -18.10 -9.60 -9.70
CA VAL A 283 -17.97 -9.16 -11.09
C VAL A 283 -18.24 -10.32 -12.05
N ARG A 284 -17.74 -11.52 -11.74
CA ARG A 284 -17.94 -12.72 -12.56
C ARG A 284 -19.40 -13.14 -12.61
N ASN A 285 -20.10 -13.08 -11.48
CA ASN A 285 -21.47 -13.57 -11.36
C ASN A 285 -22.54 -12.52 -11.68
N LEU A 286 -22.14 -11.27 -11.98
CA LEU A 286 -23.06 -10.21 -12.37
C LEU A 286 -23.92 -10.62 -13.57
N ASP A 287 -25.25 -10.56 -13.47
CA ASP A 287 -26.14 -10.89 -14.59
C ASP A 287 -26.24 -9.72 -15.56
N VAL A 288 -25.45 -9.78 -16.62
CA VAL A 288 -25.42 -8.71 -17.63
C VAL A 288 -26.74 -8.55 -18.36
N GLN A 289 -27.60 -9.57 -18.46
CA GLN A 289 -28.86 -9.47 -19.23
C GLN A 289 -29.91 -8.58 -18.56
N ARG A 290 -29.77 -8.35 -17.26
CA ARG A 290 -30.67 -7.47 -16.49
C ARG A 290 -30.25 -6.01 -16.54
N LEU A 291 -29.07 -5.72 -17.06
CA LEU A 291 -28.49 -4.38 -17.08
C LEU A 291 -28.87 -3.66 -18.38
N THR A 292 -29.15 -2.36 -18.28
CA THR A 292 -29.28 -1.51 -19.46
C THR A 292 -27.88 -1.24 -20.01
N VAL A 293 -27.53 -1.91 -21.11
CA VAL A 293 -26.22 -1.74 -21.76
C VAL A 293 -26.34 -0.77 -22.92
N ASP A 294 -25.53 0.28 -22.86
CA ASP A 294 -25.34 1.23 -23.94
C ASP A 294 -23.82 1.45 -24.20
N THR A 295 -23.50 2.46 -25.00
CA THR A 295 -22.11 2.82 -25.30
C THR A 295 -21.45 3.64 -24.18
N THR A 296 -22.15 3.96 -23.10
CA THR A 296 -21.63 4.78 -22.01
C THR A 296 -20.84 3.94 -20.99
N PRO A 297 -19.95 4.57 -20.21
CA PRO A 297 -19.20 3.87 -19.17
C PRO A 297 -20.12 3.30 -18.09
N HIS A 298 -19.95 2.01 -17.78
CA HIS A 298 -20.76 1.33 -16.79
C HIS A 298 -20.28 1.65 -15.36
N TYR A 299 -21.21 1.82 -14.41
CA TYR A 299 -20.88 2.23 -13.04
C TYR A 299 -19.91 1.27 -12.33
N VAL A 300 -20.02 -0.04 -12.57
CA VAL A 300 -19.09 -1.06 -12.04
C VAL A 300 -17.65 -0.80 -12.48
N ILE A 301 -17.46 -0.33 -13.71
CA ILE A 301 -16.13 -0.03 -14.26
C ILE A 301 -15.54 1.21 -13.59
N ARG A 302 -16.37 2.22 -13.34
CA ARG A 302 -15.97 3.38 -12.56
C ARG A 302 -15.59 3.00 -11.12
N ARG A 303 -16.40 2.18 -10.44
CA ARG A 303 -16.09 1.66 -9.10
C ARG A 303 -14.77 0.90 -9.08
N TYR A 304 -14.53 0.04 -10.07
CA TYR A 304 -13.25 -0.66 -10.23
C TYR A 304 -12.08 0.30 -10.41
N ALA A 305 -12.23 1.32 -11.25
CA ALA A 305 -11.18 2.32 -11.48
C ALA A 305 -10.85 3.10 -10.19
N GLU A 306 -11.87 3.58 -9.47
CA GLU A 306 -11.70 4.30 -8.20
C GLU A 306 -11.09 3.40 -7.12
N PHE A 307 -11.51 2.15 -7.03
CA PHE A 307 -10.99 1.15 -6.10
C PHE A 307 -9.51 0.82 -6.37
N THR A 308 -9.17 0.50 -7.62
CA THR A 308 -7.79 0.19 -8.03
C THR A 308 -6.90 1.41 -7.83
N CYS A 309 -7.38 2.60 -8.20
CA CYS A 309 -6.69 3.86 -7.98
C CYS A 309 -6.35 4.07 -6.49
N ALA A 310 -7.31 3.84 -5.58
CA ALA A 310 -7.07 3.98 -4.15
C ALA A 310 -5.95 3.05 -3.63
N LEU A 311 -5.92 1.79 -4.09
CA LEU A 311 -4.84 0.85 -3.73
C LEU A 311 -3.48 1.30 -4.27
N LEU A 312 -3.43 1.77 -5.53
CA LEU A 312 -2.20 2.28 -6.15
C LEU A 312 -1.67 3.52 -5.42
N VAL A 313 -2.55 4.46 -5.06
CA VAL A 313 -2.19 5.66 -4.27
C VAL A 313 -1.66 5.27 -2.89
N CYS A 314 -2.30 4.30 -2.21
CA CYS A 314 -1.79 3.80 -0.93
C CYS A 314 -0.39 3.20 -1.07
N CYS A 315 -0.14 2.43 -2.14
CA CYS A 315 1.18 1.89 -2.43
C CYS A 315 2.22 3.00 -2.64
N GLN A 316 1.89 4.05 -3.42
CA GLN A 316 2.77 5.19 -3.63
C GLN A 316 3.10 5.92 -2.33
N LEU A 317 2.09 6.19 -1.50
CA LEU A 317 2.26 6.89 -0.22
C LEU A 317 3.07 6.07 0.80
N SER A 318 3.15 4.74 0.63
CA SER A 318 4.00 3.90 1.47
C SER A 318 5.50 4.14 1.24
N GLY A 319 5.88 4.71 0.08
CA GLY A 319 7.28 4.93 -0.30
C GLY A 319 8.05 3.65 -0.66
N LYS A 320 7.39 2.48 -0.67
CA LYS A 320 7.99 1.19 -1.05
C LYS A 320 7.60 0.79 -2.48
N PRO A 321 8.43 -0.01 -3.17
CA PRO A 321 8.07 -0.57 -4.47
C PRO A 321 6.80 -1.44 -4.35
N MET A 322 6.12 -1.62 -5.48
CA MET A 322 4.90 -2.42 -5.57
C MET A 322 5.11 -3.83 -5.04
N ASP A 323 4.27 -4.24 -4.08
CA ASP A 323 4.30 -5.58 -3.53
C ASP A 323 3.85 -6.61 -4.61
N PRO A 324 4.61 -7.70 -4.83
CA PRO A 324 4.26 -8.72 -5.82
C PRO A 324 2.88 -9.36 -5.61
N GLN A 325 2.45 -9.49 -4.35
CA GLN A 325 1.14 -10.03 -4.00
C GLN A 325 0.03 -9.05 -4.39
N LEU A 326 0.19 -7.76 -4.11
CA LEU A 326 -0.76 -6.74 -4.59
C LEU A 326 -0.84 -6.76 -6.12
N GLN A 327 0.32 -6.73 -6.81
CA GLN A 327 0.37 -6.77 -8.27
C GLN A 327 -0.36 -7.98 -8.87
N LYS A 328 -0.24 -9.15 -8.23
CA LYS A 328 -0.96 -10.37 -8.63
C LYS A 328 -2.48 -10.19 -8.51
N HIS A 329 -2.96 -9.60 -7.41
CA HIS A 329 -4.39 -9.33 -7.22
C HIS A 329 -4.93 -8.31 -8.22
N LEU A 330 -4.21 -7.22 -8.48
CA LEU A 330 -4.61 -6.20 -9.46
C LEU A 330 -4.68 -6.77 -10.89
N THR A 331 -3.68 -7.57 -11.29
CA THR A 331 -3.67 -8.24 -12.60
C THR A 331 -4.86 -9.19 -12.77
N ARG A 332 -5.21 -9.93 -11.69
CA ARG A 332 -6.36 -10.83 -11.70
C ARG A 332 -7.68 -10.06 -11.81
N GLN A 333 -7.82 -8.97 -11.06
CA GLN A 333 -9.01 -8.14 -11.09
C GLN A 333 -9.20 -7.47 -12.47
N GLN A 334 -8.11 -6.96 -13.07
CA GLN A 334 -8.11 -6.47 -14.44
C GLN A 334 -8.65 -7.52 -15.42
N THR A 335 -8.19 -8.77 -15.32
CA THR A 335 -8.64 -9.88 -16.18
C THR A 335 -10.16 -10.12 -16.05
N GLU A 336 -10.72 -10.05 -14.84
CA GLU A 336 -12.16 -10.23 -14.63
C GLU A 336 -12.96 -9.04 -15.18
N ILE A 337 -12.43 -7.82 -15.09
CA ILE A 337 -13.03 -6.62 -15.67
C ILE A 337 -13.02 -6.66 -17.20
N GLU A 338 -11.93 -7.13 -17.82
CA GLU A 338 -11.89 -7.35 -19.27
C GLU A 338 -12.93 -8.38 -19.72
N LYS A 339 -13.11 -9.48 -18.98
CA LYS A 339 -14.17 -10.48 -19.24
C LYS A 339 -15.56 -9.86 -19.10
N LEU A 340 -15.80 -9.04 -18.07
CA LEU A 340 -17.06 -8.34 -17.89
C LEU A 340 -17.34 -7.39 -19.07
N LEU A 341 -16.37 -6.57 -19.47
CA LEU A 341 -16.51 -5.64 -20.59
C LEU A 341 -16.82 -6.35 -21.90
N ASN A 342 -16.17 -7.49 -22.18
CA ASN A 342 -16.48 -8.28 -23.37
C ASN A 342 -17.92 -8.84 -23.34
N ARG A 343 -18.42 -9.23 -22.16
CA ARG A 343 -19.80 -9.69 -21.98
C ARG A 343 -20.84 -8.56 -22.06
N LEU A 344 -20.51 -7.37 -21.59
CA LEU A 344 -21.36 -6.18 -21.75
C LEU A 344 -21.42 -5.81 -23.23
N ALA A 345 -20.26 -5.67 -23.87
CA ALA A 345 -20.17 -5.31 -25.28
C ALA A 345 -20.86 -6.33 -26.19
N SER A 346 -20.86 -7.63 -25.88
CA SER A 346 -21.52 -8.63 -26.73
C SER A 346 -23.05 -8.49 -26.81
N GLN A 347 -23.67 -7.74 -25.89
CA GLN A 347 -25.10 -7.45 -25.92
C GLN A 347 -25.48 -6.39 -26.95
N LEU A 348 -24.53 -5.55 -27.35
CA LEU A 348 -24.80 -4.52 -28.36
C LEU A 348 -24.82 -5.16 -29.76
N PRO A 349 -25.84 -4.85 -30.58
CA PRO A 349 -26.07 -5.54 -31.84
C PRO A 349 -25.01 -5.20 -32.90
N LYS A 350 -24.58 -3.93 -32.98
CA LYS A 350 -23.65 -3.46 -33.99
C LYS A 350 -22.21 -3.61 -33.53
N ARG A 351 -21.34 -4.16 -34.37
CA ARG A 351 -19.89 -4.32 -34.08
C ARG A 351 -19.23 -3.02 -33.65
N LYS A 352 -19.55 -1.93 -34.35
CA LYS A 352 -19.10 -0.57 -34.03
C LYS A 352 -19.45 -0.17 -32.59
N ASP A 353 -20.70 -0.31 -32.17
CA ASP A 353 -21.17 0.07 -30.84
C ASP A 353 -20.47 -0.75 -29.74
N ARG A 354 -20.17 -2.02 -30.02
CA ARG A 354 -19.34 -2.88 -29.13
C ARG A 354 -17.96 -2.28 -28.88
N LEU A 355 -17.32 -1.77 -29.93
CA LEU A 355 -15.99 -1.16 -29.83
C LEU A 355 -16.05 0.18 -29.08
N VAL A 356 -17.04 1.02 -29.38
CA VAL A 356 -17.26 2.30 -28.68
C VAL A 356 -17.47 2.08 -27.18
N CYS A 357 -18.33 1.12 -26.80
CA CYS A 357 -18.58 0.78 -25.39
C CYS A 357 -17.28 0.43 -24.66
N VAL A 358 -16.44 -0.45 -25.24
CA VAL A 358 -15.17 -0.85 -24.61
C VAL A 358 -14.20 0.33 -24.51
N ILE A 359 -14.05 1.14 -25.57
CA ILE A 359 -13.15 2.29 -25.59
C ILE A 359 -13.55 3.33 -24.54
N ASN A 360 -14.85 3.64 -24.42
CA ASN A 360 -15.37 4.58 -23.43
C ASN A 360 -15.13 4.10 -21.99
N ASN A 361 -15.29 2.81 -21.74
CA ASN A 361 -15.02 2.23 -20.43
C ASN A 361 -13.53 2.25 -20.07
N TYR A 362 -12.63 1.92 -21.01
CA TYR A 362 -11.18 2.06 -20.80
C TYR A 362 -10.76 3.52 -20.60
N ASP A 363 -11.38 4.46 -21.32
CA ASP A 363 -11.11 5.88 -21.16
C ASP A 363 -11.40 6.37 -19.73
N VAL A 364 -12.54 5.96 -19.14
CA VAL A 364 -12.85 6.30 -17.75
C VAL A 364 -11.82 5.74 -16.78
N ILE A 365 -11.38 4.49 -16.96
CA ILE A 365 -10.34 3.91 -16.12
C ILE A 365 -9.06 4.73 -16.21
N LEU A 366 -8.59 5.04 -17.43
CA LEU A 366 -7.36 5.79 -17.65
C LEU A 366 -7.45 7.22 -17.11
N ASN A 367 -8.57 7.92 -17.30
CA ASN A 367 -8.75 9.27 -16.75
C ASN A 367 -8.65 9.30 -15.22
N ILE A 368 -9.29 8.34 -14.53
CA ILE A 368 -9.25 8.25 -13.06
C ILE A 368 -7.83 7.92 -12.57
N LEU A 369 -7.12 7.04 -13.28
CA LEU A 369 -5.74 6.71 -12.96
C LEU A 369 -4.81 7.91 -13.20
N ASP A 370 -4.87 8.55 -14.36
CA ASP A 370 -4.01 9.68 -14.73
C ASP A 370 -4.24 10.92 -13.84
N GLU A 371 -5.44 11.10 -13.26
CA GLU A 371 -5.73 12.22 -12.35
C GLU A 371 -5.04 12.09 -10.98
N ARG A 372 -4.88 10.85 -10.48
CA ARG A 372 -4.54 10.60 -9.07
C ARG A 372 -3.24 9.81 -8.86
N VAL A 373 -2.86 8.98 -9.83
CA VAL A 373 -1.67 8.12 -9.76
C VAL A 373 -0.52 8.85 -10.44
N THR A 374 0.45 9.31 -9.65
CA THR A 374 1.53 10.18 -10.15
C THR A 374 2.71 9.43 -10.79
N THR A 375 2.89 8.15 -10.46
CA THR A 375 3.92 7.28 -11.04
C THR A 375 3.33 6.35 -12.10
N ASP A 376 4.11 6.04 -13.14
CA ASP A 376 3.72 5.03 -14.12
C ASP A 376 3.44 3.68 -13.43
N SER A 377 2.24 3.16 -13.64
CA SER A 377 1.78 1.88 -13.11
C SER A 377 1.56 0.89 -14.25
N LYS A 378 1.76 -0.39 -13.98
CA LYS A 378 1.58 -1.45 -14.98
C LYS A 378 0.12 -1.52 -15.45
N GLU A 379 -0.82 -1.28 -14.54
CA GLU A 379 -2.25 -1.22 -14.79
C GLU A 379 -2.58 -0.15 -15.83
N ARG A 380 -2.05 1.06 -15.63
CA ARG A 380 -2.27 2.19 -16.55
C ARG A 380 -1.72 1.89 -17.95
N THR A 381 -0.48 1.39 -18.05
CA THR A 381 0.12 1.01 -19.34
C THR A 381 -0.68 -0.09 -20.03
N SER A 382 -1.09 -1.11 -19.28
CA SER A 382 -1.85 -2.24 -19.84
C SER A 382 -3.22 -1.80 -20.37
N PHE A 383 -3.98 -0.99 -19.63
CA PHE A 383 -5.25 -0.46 -20.13
C PHE A 383 -5.06 0.49 -21.32
N TRP A 384 -3.97 1.25 -21.36
CA TRP A 384 -3.65 2.11 -22.50
C TRP A 384 -3.40 1.28 -23.77
N GLU A 385 -2.58 0.22 -23.69
CA GLU A 385 -2.32 -0.68 -24.83
C GLU A 385 -3.60 -1.39 -25.32
N LEU A 386 -4.44 -1.84 -24.39
CA LEU A 386 -5.75 -2.42 -24.70
C LEU A 386 -6.66 -1.41 -25.41
N GLN A 387 -6.70 -0.17 -24.92
CA GLN A 387 -7.47 0.91 -25.55
C GLN A 387 -6.97 1.19 -26.97
N GLN A 388 -5.65 1.33 -27.18
CA GLN A 388 -5.08 1.56 -28.51
C GLN A 388 -5.44 0.43 -29.48
N THR A 389 -5.38 -0.82 -29.03
CA THR A 389 -5.77 -1.99 -29.85
C THR A 389 -7.23 -1.89 -30.29
N LYS A 390 -8.15 -1.50 -29.39
CA LYS A 390 -9.57 -1.33 -29.72
C LYS A 390 -9.82 -0.12 -30.61
N ILE A 391 -9.07 0.97 -30.41
CA ILE A 391 -9.14 2.17 -31.27
C ILE A 391 -8.76 1.78 -32.70
N SER A 392 -7.67 1.05 -32.92
CA SER A 392 -7.26 0.58 -34.25
C SER A 392 -8.37 -0.24 -34.93
N SER A 393 -8.97 -1.21 -34.23
CA SER A 393 -10.10 -1.98 -34.77
C SER A 393 -11.34 -1.12 -35.06
N PHE A 394 -11.60 -0.10 -34.24
CA PHE A 394 -12.72 0.83 -34.46
C PHE A 394 -12.48 1.70 -35.69
N VAL A 395 -11.26 2.20 -35.86
CA VAL A 395 -10.87 2.99 -37.03
C VAL A 395 -11.04 2.18 -38.33
N GLU A 396 -10.63 0.91 -38.35
CA GLU A 396 -10.83 0.04 -39.52
C GLU A 396 -12.32 -0.12 -39.86
N GLU A 397 -13.14 -0.44 -38.87
CA GLU A 397 -14.60 -0.56 -39.04
C GLU A 397 -15.25 0.75 -39.50
N MET A 398 -14.69 1.90 -39.07
CA MET A 398 -15.13 3.24 -39.47
C MET A 398 -14.76 3.60 -40.91
N LEU A 399 -13.56 3.22 -41.35
CA LEU A 399 -13.07 3.54 -42.69
C LEU A 399 -13.69 2.63 -43.75
N ASN A 400 -14.04 1.39 -43.40
CA ASN A 400 -14.50 0.38 -44.36
C ASN A 400 -15.76 0.78 -45.16
N PRO A 401 -16.83 1.36 -44.57
CA PRO A 401 -18.00 1.80 -45.34
C PRO A 401 -17.71 2.90 -46.36
N HIS A 402 -16.70 3.75 -46.11
CA HIS A 402 -16.38 4.91 -46.95
C HIS A 402 -15.25 4.61 -47.95
N PHE A 403 -14.28 3.80 -47.54
CA PHE A 403 -13.02 3.56 -48.27
C PHE A 403 -12.72 2.08 -48.45
N GLY A 404 -13.67 1.17 -48.19
CA GLY A 404 -13.46 -0.27 -48.21
C GLY A 404 -12.95 -0.84 -49.53
N GLN A 405 -13.41 -0.31 -50.67
CA GLN A 405 -12.91 -0.72 -51.99
C GLN A 405 -11.43 -0.33 -52.21
N LEU A 406 -11.03 0.85 -51.71
CA LEU A 406 -9.64 1.30 -51.74
C LEU A 406 -8.77 0.43 -50.82
N ILE A 407 -9.26 0.13 -49.62
CA ILE A 407 -8.56 -0.71 -48.64
C ILE A 407 -8.39 -2.14 -49.17
N ALA A 408 -9.46 -2.74 -49.73
CA ALA A 408 -9.41 -4.06 -50.35
C ALA A 408 -8.41 -4.11 -51.51
N PHE A 409 -8.43 -3.11 -52.40
CA PHE A 409 -7.46 -3.01 -53.48
C PHE A 409 -6.01 -2.99 -52.97
N VAL A 410 -5.71 -2.16 -51.95
CA VAL A 410 -4.36 -2.09 -51.38
C VAL A 410 -3.96 -3.45 -50.79
N ASN A 411 -4.84 -4.08 -50.02
CA ASN A 411 -4.54 -5.35 -49.35
C ASN A 411 -4.39 -6.53 -50.35
N GLU A 412 -5.09 -6.51 -51.49
CA GLU A 412 -4.99 -7.54 -52.52
C GLU A 412 -3.80 -7.30 -53.47
N CYS A 413 -3.54 -6.06 -53.86
CA CYS A 413 -2.53 -5.75 -54.87
C CYS A 413 -1.12 -5.58 -54.30
N GLU A 414 -0.95 -5.15 -53.05
CA GLU A 414 0.38 -5.01 -52.42
C GLU A 414 1.15 -6.35 -52.33
N PRO A 415 0.58 -7.48 -51.85
CA PRO A 415 1.30 -8.75 -51.85
C PRO A 415 1.60 -9.26 -53.26
N LEU A 416 0.76 -8.95 -54.25
CA LEU A 416 1.01 -9.30 -55.66
C LEU A 416 2.17 -8.49 -56.27
N VAL A 417 2.33 -7.24 -55.86
CA VAL A 417 3.48 -6.39 -56.21
C VAL A 417 4.76 -6.93 -55.55
N GLU A 418 4.72 -7.27 -54.27
CA GLU A 418 5.88 -7.80 -53.53
C GLU A 418 6.34 -9.17 -54.07
N GLN A 419 5.41 -10.04 -54.46
CA GLN A 419 5.71 -11.35 -55.03
C GLN A 419 5.99 -11.32 -56.55
N SER A 420 6.03 -10.13 -57.17
CA SER A 420 6.29 -9.95 -58.61
C SER A 420 5.32 -10.71 -59.54
N HIS A 421 4.05 -10.84 -59.16
CA HIS A 421 3.01 -11.52 -59.96
C HIS A 421 2.42 -10.59 -61.02
N THR A 422 3.25 -10.14 -61.97
CA THR A 422 2.93 -9.09 -62.96
C THR A 422 1.71 -9.42 -63.84
N GLN A 423 1.46 -10.69 -64.16
CA GLN A 423 0.33 -11.10 -64.99
C GLN A 423 -1.04 -10.93 -64.30
N LEU A 424 -1.10 -11.10 -62.98
CA LEU A 424 -2.33 -10.91 -62.21
C LEU A 424 -2.62 -9.42 -62.00
N LEU A 425 -1.57 -8.60 -61.82
CA LEU A 425 -1.69 -7.15 -61.73
C LEU A 425 -2.23 -6.53 -63.04
N ILE A 426 -1.77 -7.00 -64.20
CA ILE A 426 -2.27 -6.55 -65.52
C ILE A 426 -3.74 -6.94 -65.73
N ARG A 427 -4.16 -8.14 -65.29
CA ARG A 427 -5.59 -8.53 -65.32
C ARG A 427 -6.45 -7.66 -64.42
N TYR A 428 -5.93 -7.28 -63.25
CA TYR A 428 -6.61 -6.37 -62.33
C TYR A 428 -6.72 -4.95 -62.90
N ALA A 429 -5.68 -4.46 -63.58
CA ALA A 429 -5.67 -3.18 -64.29
C ALA A 429 -6.76 -3.11 -65.37
N ASN A 430 -6.96 -4.20 -66.10
CA ASN A 430 -7.94 -4.30 -67.20
C ASN A 430 -9.40 -4.51 -66.74
N SER A 431 -9.64 -4.66 -65.43
CA SER A 431 -10.96 -4.98 -64.87
C SER A 431 -11.89 -3.77 -64.70
N GLY A 432 -11.42 -2.54 -64.99
CA GLY A 432 -12.20 -1.31 -64.81
C GLY A 432 -12.37 -0.85 -63.35
N HIS A 433 -12.19 -1.74 -62.38
CA HIS A 433 -12.35 -1.48 -60.94
C HIS A 433 -11.50 -0.32 -60.41
N ILE A 434 -10.29 -0.10 -60.93
CA ILE A 434 -9.41 1.01 -60.51
C ILE A 434 -10.03 2.37 -60.87
N THR A 435 -10.63 2.47 -62.05
CA THR A 435 -11.31 3.70 -62.51
C THR A 435 -12.48 4.06 -61.61
N ASP A 436 -13.25 3.05 -61.20
CA ASP A 436 -14.40 3.25 -60.32
C ASP A 436 -13.97 3.67 -58.92
N ILE A 437 -12.91 3.07 -58.37
CA ILE A 437 -12.35 3.44 -57.05
C ILE A 437 -11.87 4.90 -57.03
N VAL A 438 -11.12 5.34 -58.04
CA VAL A 438 -10.56 6.70 -58.06
C VAL A 438 -11.65 7.75 -58.30
N LYS A 439 -12.65 7.46 -59.15
CA LYS A 439 -13.79 8.36 -59.37
C LYS A 439 -14.67 8.47 -58.13
N ALA A 440 -15.00 7.33 -57.49
CA ALA A 440 -15.77 7.31 -56.26
C ALA A 440 -15.04 8.03 -55.12
N PHE A 441 -13.73 7.79 -54.96
CA PHE A 441 -12.92 8.50 -53.97
C PHE A 441 -12.94 10.01 -54.24
N SER A 442 -12.68 10.43 -55.48
CA SER A 442 -12.59 11.86 -55.83
C SER A 442 -13.91 12.61 -55.65
N ALA A 443 -15.05 11.94 -55.83
CA ALA A 443 -16.38 12.52 -55.65
C ALA A 443 -16.76 12.72 -54.18
N ASP A 444 -16.48 11.76 -53.30
CA ASP A 444 -17.10 11.71 -51.97
C ASP A 444 -16.14 11.75 -50.77
N TRP A 445 -14.81 11.72 -50.96
CA TRP A 445 -13.84 11.67 -49.85
C TRP A 445 -14.02 12.78 -48.80
N LYS A 446 -14.35 14.03 -49.20
CA LYS A 446 -14.60 15.13 -48.25
C LYS A 446 -15.85 14.90 -47.40
N LYS A 447 -16.95 14.47 -48.04
CA LYS A 447 -18.21 14.16 -47.34
C LYS A 447 -18.03 12.98 -46.38
N SER A 448 -17.24 11.98 -46.78
CA SER A 448 -16.89 10.83 -45.96
C SER A 448 -16.07 11.24 -44.73
N ILE A 449 -15.09 12.15 -44.88
CA ILE A 449 -14.33 12.72 -43.75
C ILE A 449 -15.27 13.48 -42.78
N ASP A 450 -16.17 14.30 -43.29
CA ASP A 450 -17.16 15.02 -42.48
C ASP A 450 -18.12 14.08 -41.75
N ALA A 451 -18.53 12.98 -42.38
CA ALA A 451 -19.34 11.95 -41.75
C ALA A 451 -18.59 11.25 -40.61
N ILE A 452 -17.35 10.81 -40.86
CA ILE A 452 -16.48 10.17 -39.86
C ILE A 452 -16.26 11.10 -38.65
N ASN A 453 -15.97 12.39 -38.89
CA ASN A 453 -15.76 13.36 -37.82
C ASN A 453 -17.02 13.54 -36.96
N ARG A 454 -18.19 13.74 -37.58
CA ARG A 454 -19.46 13.87 -36.83
C ARG A 454 -19.75 12.63 -36.00
N GLU A 455 -19.52 11.46 -36.57
CA GLU A 455 -19.82 10.19 -35.92
C GLU A 455 -18.90 9.94 -34.70
N ILE A 456 -17.60 10.23 -34.82
CA ILE A 456 -16.64 10.16 -33.72
C ILE A 456 -17.03 11.13 -32.60
N LEU A 457 -17.35 12.38 -32.93
CA LEU A 457 -17.76 13.38 -31.93
C LEU A 457 -19.06 13.01 -31.20
N THR A 458 -19.98 12.30 -31.87
CA THR A 458 -21.20 11.80 -31.22
C THR A 458 -20.98 10.52 -30.38
N SER A 459 -19.95 9.73 -30.69
CA SER A 459 -19.72 8.42 -30.05
C SER A 459 -18.87 8.51 -28.77
N PHE A 460 -18.00 9.53 -28.67
CA PHE A 460 -17.05 9.69 -27.57
C PHE A 460 -17.32 11.00 -26.83
N THR A 461 -17.72 10.92 -25.56
CA THR A 461 -18.02 12.10 -24.72
C THR A 461 -16.76 12.85 -24.28
N ASN A 462 -15.63 12.15 -24.15
CA ASN A 462 -14.34 12.77 -23.87
C ASN A 462 -13.74 13.35 -25.15
N PHE A 463 -13.69 14.68 -25.24
CA PHE A 463 -13.19 15.40 -26.41
C PHE A 463 -11.72 15.06 -26.74
N LYS A 464 -10.87 14.85 -25.72
CA LYS A 464 -9.46 14.50 -25.92
C LYS A 464 -9.32 13.12 -26.54
N ASN A 465 -10.08 12.14 -26.04
CA ASN A 465 -10.10 10.79 -26.59
C ASN A 465 -10.69 10.77 -28.02
N GLY A 466 -11.83 11.43 -28.22
CA GLY A 466 -12.45 11.57 -29.55
C GLY A 466 -11.50 12.18 -30.58
N THR A 467 -10.74 13.19 -30.18
CA THR A 467 -9.71 13.79 -31.02
C THR A 467 -8.56 12.83 -31.34
N ASN A 468 -8.07 12.08 -30.36
CA ASN A 468 -7.01 11.09 -30.58
C ASN A 468 -7.46 10.00 -31.57
N ILE A 469 -8.70 9.52 -31.43
CA ILE A 469 -9.31 8.53 -32.33
C ILE A 469 -9.46 9.10 -33.74
N LEU A 470 -9.90 10.36 -33.87
CA LEU A 470 -10.00 11.05 -35.15
C LEU A 470 -8.63 11.17 -35.84
N GLN A 471 -7.59 11.54 -35.09
CA GLN A 471 -6.22 11.60 -35.62
C GLN A 471 -5.70 10.22 -36.05
N ALA A 472 -6.00 9.17 -35.28
CA ALA A 472 -5.66 7.80 -35.66
C ALA A 472 -6.35 7.41 -36.98
N ALA A 473 -7.65 7.73 -37.12
CA ALA A 473 -8.41 7.50 -38.35
C ALA A 473 -7.82 8.20 -39.57
N PHE A 474 -7.47 9.48 -39.41
CA PHE A 474 -6.85 10.25 -40.47
C PHE A 474 -5.44 9.78 -40.82
N THR A 475 -4.66 9.37 -39.83
CA THR A 475 -3.33 8.80 -40.05
C THR A 475 -3.43 7.51 -40.86
N GLN A 476 -4.35 6.61 -40.48
CA GLN A 476 -4.55 5.35 -41.18
C GLN A 476 -5.11 5.56 -42.60
N LEU A 477 -6.03 6.50 -42.80
CA LEU A 477 -6.53 6.88 -44.13
C LEU A 477 -5.40 7.38 -45.04
N VAL A 478 -4.54 8.27 -44.52
CA VAL A 478 -3.38 8.79 -45.28
C VAL A 478 -2.40 7.67 -45.63
N GLN A 479 -2.15 6.73 -44.71
CA GLN A 479 -1.31 5.57 -44.97
C GLN A 479 -1.87 4.67 -46.07
N TYR A 480 -3.17 4.35 -46.02
CA TYR A 480 -3.82 3.57 -47.08
C TYR A 480 -3.77 4.29 -48.43
N TYR A 481 -4.04 5.60 -48.45
CA TYR A 481 -3.96 6.38 -49.69
C TYR A 481 -2.54 6.47 -50.25
N HIS A 482 -1.53 6.58 -49.38
CA HIS A 482 -0.13 6.55 -49.80
C HIS A 482 0.27 5.18 -50.39
N ARG A 483 -0.10 4.08 -49.72
CA ARG A 483 0.10 2.71 -50.23
C ARG A 483 -0.62 2.50 -51.57
N PHE A 484 -1.85 2.98 -51.69
CA PHE A 484 -2.62 2.97 -52.93
C PHE A 484 -1.89 3.69 -54.07
N SER A 485 -1.41 4.92 -53.83
CA SER A 485 -0.63 5.68 -54.82
C SER A 485 0.69 4.99 -55.19
N LYS A 486 1.32 4.29 -54.24
CA LYS A 486 2.56 3.53 -54.48
C LYS A 486 2.31 2.31 -55.35
N VAL A 487 1.26 1.53 -55.07
CA VAL A 487 0.85 0.37 -55.87
C VAL A 487 0.50 0.79 -57.30
N LEU A 488 -0.23 1.90 -57.48
CA LEU A 488 -0.53 2.46 -58.80
C LEU A 488 0.67 3.02 -59.56
N SER A 489 1.82 3.19 -58.89
CA SER A 489 3.07 3.61 -59.54
C SER A 489 3.86 2.44 -60.15
N HIS A 490 3.41 1.19 -59.96
CA HIS A 490 4.04 -0.01 -60.53
C HIS A 490 3.82 -0.09 -62.06
N GLU A 491 4.80 -0.67 -62.78
CA GLU A 491 4.83 -0.72 -64.26
C GLU A 491 3.57 -1.38 -64.86
N ALA A 492 2.99 -2.35 -64.17
CA ALA A 492 1.75 -3.05 -64.58
C ALA A 492 0.51 -2.15 -64.72
N PHE A 493 0.52 -0.94 -64.15
CA PHE A 493 -0.61 0.02 -64.18
C PHE A 493 -0.33 1.25 -65.05
N THR A 494 0.77 1.26 -65.81
CA THR A 494 1.19 2.42 -66.62
C THR A 494 0.20 2.81 -67.72
N GLU A 495 -0.61 1.88 -68.22
CA GLU A 495 -1.63 2.13 -69.25
C GLU A 495 -2.96 2.70 -68.67
N CYS A 496 -3.12 2.78 -67.35
CA CYS A 496 -4.32 3.34 -66.72
C CYS A 496 -4.29 4.88 -66.71
N ALA A 497 -5.09 5.50 -67.58
CA ALA A 497 -5.26 6.97 -67.66
C ALA A 497 -5.71 7.64 -66.34
N VAL A 498 -6.27 6.85 -65.43
CA VAL A 498 -6.81 7.23 -64.11
C VAL A 498 -5.73 7.76 -63.15
N ARG A 499 -4.44 7.47 -63.40
CA ARG A 499 -3.33 7.97 -62.58
C ARG A 499 -3.28 9.51 -62.52
N ASN A 500 -3.73 10.18 -63.58
CA ASN A 500 -3.76 11.64 -63.66
C ASN A 500 -4.95 12.26 -62.90
N GLU A 501 -5.94 11.45 -62.51
CA GLU A 501 -7.12 11.88 -61.73
C GLU A 501 -6.92 11.68 -60.22
N LEU A 502 -5.76 11.16 -59.79
CA LEU A 502 -5.44 10.99 -58.37
C LEU A 502 -5.31 12.34 -57.67
N ILE A 503 -6.00 12.47 -56.54
CA ILE A 503 -5.89 13.65 -55.68
C ILE A 503 -4.49 13.68 -55.06
N ASN A 504 -3.86 14.86 -55.08
CA ASN A 504 -2.58 15.04 -54.42
C ASN A 504 -2.72 14.79 -52.91
N ILE A 505 -1.85 13.93 -52.37
CA ILE A 505 -1.85 13.59 -50.94
C ILE A 505 -1.72 14.82 -50.04
N HIS A 506 -1.04 15.88 -50.50
CA HIS A 506 -0.96 17.15 -49.77
C HIS A 506 -2.31 17.86 -49.65
N HIS A 507 -3.19 17.76 -50.64
CA HIS A 507 -4.55 18.32 -50.54
C HIS A 507 -5.38 17.57 -49.50
N ILE A 508 -5.24 16.25 -49.43
CA ILE A 508 -5.87 15.43 -48.40
C ILE A 508 -5.32 15.85 -47.02
N MET A 509 -4.00 15.96 -46.86
CA MET A 509 -3.39 16.40 -45.60
C MET A 509 -3.81 17.81 -45.17
N VAL A 510 -3.97 18.76 -46.10
CA VAL A 510 -4.44 20.13 -45.80
C VAL A 510 -5.89 20.10 -45.32
N GLU A 511 -6.74 19.28 -45.92
CA GLU A 511 -8.14 19.15 -45.48
C GLU A 511 -8.22 18.51 -44.09
N LEU A 512 -7.44 17.45 -43.84
CA LEU A 512 -7.38 16.78 -42.54
C LEU A 512 -6.84 17.69 -41.43
N LYS A 513 -5.99 18.67 -41.75
CA LYS A 513 -5.50 19.67 -40.78
C LYS A 513 -6.61 20.56 -40.22
N LYS A 514 -7.74 20.73 -40.91
CA LYS A 514 -8.88 21.54 -40.43
C LYS A 514 -9.55 20.95 -39.18
N TYR A 515 -9.35 19.67 -38.94
CA TYR A 515 -9.95 18.91 -37.83
C TYR A 515 -8.93 18.62 -36.71
N LYS A 516 -7.75 19.23 -36.75
CA LYS A 516 -6.79 19.14 -35.64
C LYS A 516 -7.35 19.88 -34.41
N PRO A 517 -7.09 19.37 -33.21
CA PRO A 517 -7.44 20.07 -31.99
C PRO A 517 -6.72 21.42 -31.94
N VAL A 518 -7.48 22.47 -31.67
CA VAL A 518 -6.97 23.74 -31.20
C VAL A 518 -6.91 23.60 -29.68
N TYR A 519 -5.72 23.27 -29.15
CA TYR A 519 -5.48 23.26 -27.70
C TYR A 519 -5.11 24.66 -27.22
#